data_AF-A0A858CMZ3-F1
#
_entry.id   AF-A0A858CMZ3-F1
#
_cell.length_a   1.000
_cell.length_b   1.000
_cell.length_c   1.000
_cell.angle_alpha   90.00
_cell.angle_beta   90.00
_cell.angle_gamma   90.00
#
_symmetry.space_group_name_H-M   'P 1'
#
loop_
_entity.id
_entity.type
_entity.pdbx_description
1 polymer ?
#
loop_
_entity_poly.entity_id
_entity_poly.type
_entity_poly.pdbx_seq_one_letter_code
_entity_poly.pdbx_strand_id
1 'polypeptide(L)'
;MNKKVDDIYLKHKVRRQAEDLLVENARLRALILQAPYAPRDHNNPPEILELDHQRYSEVCEAASVAQDAVQEIATEARKEAPSLGQLEISASKLSEAVNTVLRYLGAKLDLAIDTLIKWGVPAGMMWVVTNQDKISLMLSDVRTLVGAALP
;
A
#
# COMPACT_ATOMS: atom_id res chain seq x y z
N MET A 1 14.58 9.90 -29.39
CA MET A 1 13.39 10.27 -28.56
C MET A 1 13.76 11.44 -27.68
N ASN A 2 12.82 12.37 -27.47
CA ASN A 2 13.06 13.65 -26.80
C ASN A 2 12.81 13.45 -25.29
N LYS A 3 13.87 13.36 -24.49
CA LYS A 3 13.85 13.06 -23.04
C LYS A 3 12.78 13.85 -22.26
N LYS A 4 12.57 15.11 -22.66
CA LYS A 4 11.57 16.00 -22.05
C LYS A 4 10.12 15.54 -22.24
N VAL A 5 9.80 14.87 -23.34
CA VAL A 5 8.47 14.32 -23.64
C VAL A 5 8.23 13.03 -22.86
N ASP A 6 9.26 12.19 -22.75
CA ASP A 6 9.22 10.93 -22.00
C ASP A 6 8.98 11.19 -20.49
N ASP A 7 9.65 12.21 -19.92
CA ASP A 7 9.46 12.62 -18.52
C ASP A 7 8.05 13.14 -18.23
N ILE A 8 7.44 13.89 -19.16
CA ILE A 8 6.07 14.39 -19.04
C ILE A 8 5.07 13.23 -19.06
N TYR A 9 5.26 12.27 -19.97
CA TYR A 9 4.42 11.09 -20.06
C TYR A 9 4.51 10.24 -18.78
N LEU A 10 5.73 10.01 -18.29
CA LEU A 10 5.98 9.20 -17.10
C LEU A 10 5.40 9.86 -15.83
N LYS A 11 5.54 11.17 -15.69
CA LYS A 11 4.89 11.95 -14.62
C LYS A 11 3.38 11.76 -14.62
N HIS A 12 2.76 11.90 -15.79
CA HIS A 12 1.30 11.73 -15.92
C HIS A 12 0.85 10.30 -15.62
N LYS A 13 1.67 9.31 -15.99
CA LYS A 13 1.45 7.90 -15.68
C LYS A 13 1.50 7.63 -14.17
N VAL A 14 2.55 8.09 -13.48
CA VAL A 14 2.69 7.96 -12.01
C VAL A 14 1.52 8.62 -11.29
N ARG A 15 1.13 9.82 -11.73
CA ARG A 15 -0.05 10.52 -11.17
C ARG A 15 -1.31 9.66 -11.28
N ARG A 16 -1.61 9.13 -12.48
CA ARG A 16 -2.80 8.29 -12.68
C ARG A 16 -2.75 7.04 -11.82
N GLN A 17 -1.61 6.35 -11.77
CA GLN A 17 -1.47 5.14 -10.96
C GLN A 17 -1.73 5.41 -9.48
N ALA A 18 -1.19 6.51 -8.94
CA ALA A 18 -1.43 6.91 -7.56
C ALA A 18 -2.91 7.25 -7.30
N GLU A 19 -3.55 7.97 -8.22
CA GLU A 19 -4.98 8.29 -8.14
C GLU A 19 -5.86 7.03 -8.22
N ASP A 20 -5.57 6.11 -9.13
CA ASP A 20 -6.28 4.84 -9.27
C ASP A 20 -6.17 4.00 -7.99
N LEU A 21 -4.98 3.96 -7.36
CA LEU A 21 -4.75 3.28 -6.10
C LEU A 21 -5.57 3.89 -4.94
N LEU A 22 -5.71 5.21 -4.89
CA LEU A 22 -6.52 5.91 -3.90
C LEU A 22 -8.02 5.65 -4.09
N VAL A 23 -8.49 5.64 -5.34
CA VAL A 23 -9.89 5.30 -5.67
C VAL A 23 -10.19 3.87 -5.26
N GLU A 24 -9.29 2.94 -5.54
CA GLU A 24 -9.48 1.54 -5.17
C GLU A 24 -9.45 1.35 -3.64
N ASN A 25 -8.59 2.09 -2.92
CA ASN A 25 -8.61 2.11 -1.45
C ASN A 25 -9.97 2.57 -0.91
N ALA A 26 -10.49 3.67 -1.46
CA ALA A 26 -11.79 4.22 -1.06
C ALA A 26 -12.93 3.22 -1.33
N ARG A 27 -12.89 2.50 -2.47
CA ARG A 27 -13.84 1.44 -2.79
C ARG A 27 -13.77 0.28 -1.81
N LEU A 28 -12.58 -0.23 -1.51
CA LEU A 28 -12.41 -1.32 -0.55
C LEU A 28 -12.91 -0.92 0.85
N ARG A 29 -12.62 0.31 1.28
CA ARG A 29 -13.16 0.85 2.55
C ARG A 29 -14.69 0.93 2.53
N ALA A 30 -15.30 1.39 1.44
CA ALA A 30 -16.74 1.46 1.29
C ALA A 30 -17.39 0.06 1.33
N LEU A 31 -16.78 -0.93 0.66
CA LEU A 31 -17.25 -2.32 0.70
C LEU A 31 -17.17 -2.91 2.10
N ILE A 32 -16.09 -2.63 2.86
CA ILE A 32 -15.94 -3.10 4.24
C ILE A 32 -16.97 -2.45 5.17
N LEU A 33 -17.29 -1.17 4.96
CA LEU A 33 -18.33 -0.48 5.73
C LEU A 33 -19.75 -0.94 5.38
N GLN A 34 -19.98 -1.38 4.14
CA GLN A 34 -21.27 -1.90 3.67
C GLN A 34 -21.44 -3.40 3.91
N ALA A 35 -20.37 -4.14 4.20
CA ALA A 35 -20.44 -5.55 4.53
C ALA A 35 -21.32 -5.71 5.78
N PRO A 36 -22.41 -6.50 5.72
CA PRO A 36 -23.22 -6.76 6.90
C PRO A 36 -22.30 -7.30 7.99
N TYR A 37 -22.25 -6.62 9.13
CA TYR A 37 -21.57 -7.10 10.33
C TYR A 37 -22.19 -8.45 10.66
N ALA A 38 -21.57 -9.55 10.25
CA ALA A 38 -21.95 -10.86 10.72
C ALA A 38 -21.87 -10.80 12.25
N PRO A 39 -22.91 -11.23 12.99
CA PRO A 39 -22.85 -11.26 14.45
C PRO A 39 -21.58 -11.98 14.88
N ARG A 40 -20.74 -11.32 15.68
CA ARG A 40 -19.46 -11.85 16.18
C ARG A 40 -19.64 -13.05 17.13
N ASP A 41 -20.87 -13.48 17.40
CA ASP A 41 -21.22 -14.52 18.37
C ASP A 41 -20.68 -15.93 18.05
N HIS A 42 -20.25 -16.19 16.81
CA HIS A 42 -19.62 -17.47 16.44
C HIS A 42 -18.14 -17.34 16.05
N ASN A 43 -17.60 -16.12 16.14
CA ASN A 43 -16.25 -15.80 15.75
C ASN A 43 -15.56 -15.18 16.96
N ASN A 44 -15.40 -15.98 18.02
CA ASN A 44 -14.40 -15.66 19.03
C ASN A 44 -13.06 -15.61 18.26
N PRO A 45 -12.43 -14.42 18.10
CA PRO A 45 -11.07 -14.42 17.60
C PRO A 45 -10.29 -15.35 18.55
N PRO A 46 -9.51 -16.32 18.03
CA PRO A 46 -8.66 -17.11 18.90
C PRO A 46 -7.82 -16.13 19.72
N GLU A 47 -7.56 -16.48 20.99
CA GLU A 47 -6.72 -15.68 21.88
C GLU A 47 -5.56 -15.10 21.08
N ILE A 48 -5.53 -13.76 21.01
CA ILE A 48 -4.45 -13.06 20.36
C ILE A 48 -3.25 -13.36 21.24
N LEU A 49 -2.43 -14.33 20.81
CA LEU A 49 -1.15 -14.63 21.44
C LEU A 49 -0.47 -13.28 21.68
N GLU A 50 -0.11 -12.92 22.91
CA GLU A 50 0.32 -11.55 23.26
C GLU A 50 1.47 -11.01 22.38
N LEU A 51 2.26 -11.91 21.78
CA LEU A 51 3.27 -11.66 20.74
C LEU A 51 2.73 -11.09 19.41
N ASP A 52 1.42 -11.14 19.18
CA ASP A 52 0.77 -10.79 17.91
C ASP A 52 0.07 -9.43 17.94
N HIS A 53 -0.29 -8.91 19.12
CA HIS A 53 -0.92 -7.60 19.23
C HIS A 53 0.01 -6.47 18.76
N GLN A 54 1.27 -6.52 19.16
CA GLN A 54 2.26 -5.51 18.79
C GLN A 54 2.54 -5.56 17.28
N ARG A 55 2.70 -6.76 16.72
CA ARG A 55 2.88 -6.97 15.27
C ARG A 55 1.64 -6.57 14.47
N TYR A 56 0.44 -6.79 14.99
CA TYR A 56 -0.80 -6.37 14.37
C TYR A 56 -0.92 -4.83 14.32
N SER A 57 -0.58 -4.14 15.41
CA SER A 57 -0.56 -2.67 15.46
C SER A 57 0.43 -2.08 14.47
N GLU A 58 1.66 -2.61 14.44
CA GLU A 58 2.71 -2.20 13.51
C GLU A 58 2.28 -2.33 12.04
N VAL A 59 1.52 -3.38 11.70
CA VAL A 59 1.07 -3.60 10.33
C VAL A 59 -0.14 -2.73 9.98
N CYS A 60 -1.02 -2.43 10.95
CA CYS A 60 -2.07 -1.43 10.77
C CYS A 60 -1.46 -0.04 10.51
N GLU A 61 -0.43 0.32 11.27
CA GLU A 61 0.33 1.55 11.08
C GLU A 61 1.02 1.56 9.71
N ALA A 62 1.73 0.50 9.34
CA ALA A 62 2.35 0.36 8.03
C ALA A 62 1.34 0.50 6.89
N ALA A 63 0.15 -0.11 7.02
CA ALA A 63 -0.90 0.04 6.02
C ALA A 63 -1.42 1.50 5.92
N SER A 64 -1.43 2.25 7.01
CA SER A 64 -1.72 3.69 7.00
C SER A 64 -0.60 4.48 6.31
N VAL A 65 0.66 4.22 6.68
CA VAL A 65 1.84 4.85 6.07
C VAL A 65 1.89 4.61 4.57
N ALA A 66 1.54 3.40 4.11
CA ALA A 66 1.46 3.10 2.68
C ALA A 66 0.41 3.97 1.97
N GLN A 67 -0.74 4.22 2.60
CA GLN A 67 -1.78 5.08 2.03
C GLN A 67 -1.35 6.55 1.99
N ASP A 68 -0.78 7.03 3.09
CA ASP A 68 -0.27 8.40 3.18
C ASP A 68 0.84 8.63 2.15
N ALA A 69 1.73 7.66 1.97
CA ALA A 69 2.78 7.73 0.96
C ALA A 69 2.22 7.76 -0.48
N VAL A 70 1.17 6.99 -0.79
CA VAL A 70 0.49 7.10 -2.10
C VAL A 70 -0.17 8.47 -2.28
N GLN A 71 -0.77 9.02 -1.22
CA GLN A 71 -1.37 10.35 -1.24
C GLN A 71 -0.31 11.45 -1.42
N GLU A 72 0.85 11.33 -0.77
CA GLU A 72 2.01 12.22 -0.93
C GLU A 72 2.50 12.17 -2.39
N ILE A 73 2.67 10.97 -2.98
CA ILE A 73 3.07 10.80 -4.38
C ILE A 73 2.06 11.43 -5.32
N ALA A 74 0.75 11.20 -5.13
CA ALA A 74 -0.30 11.78 -5.94
C ALA A 74 -0.28 13.32 -5.88
N THR A 75 -0.09 13.86 -4.67
CA THR A 75 -0.05 15.30 -4.42
C THR A 75 1.17 15.95 -5.07
N GLU A 76 2.34 15.35 -4.92
CA GLU A 76 3.58 15.83 -5.52
C GLU A 76 3.52 15.75 -7.05
N ALA A 77 3.03 14.64 -7.61
CA ALA A 77 2.91 14.43 -9.04
C ALA A 77 1.92 15.39 -9.74
N ARG A 78 0.98 15.99 -8.99
CA ARG A 78 0.06 17.02 -9.49
C ARG A 78 0.70 18.39 -9.66
N LYS A 79 1.81 18.68 -8.97
CA LYS A 79 2.47 19.99 -9.07
C LYS A 79 3.01 20.22 -10.47
N GLU A 80 3.04 21.46 -10.93
CA GLU A 80 3.61 21.81 -12.24
C GLU A 80 5.08 21.38 -12.35
N ALA A 81 5.86 21.63 -11.29
CA ALA A 81 7.22 21.15 -11.09
C ALA A 81 7.31 20.24 -9.85
N PRO A 82 7.20 18.91 -10.00
CA PRO A 82 7.31 17.97 -8.88
C PRO A 82 8.74 17.90 -8.35
N SER A 83 8.90 17.82 -7.03
CA SER A 83 10.18 17.58 -6.39
C SER A 83 10.53 16.10 -6.46
N LEU A 84 11.60 15.78 -7.20
CA LEU A 84 12.11 14.41 -7.31
C LEU A 84 12.52 13.83 -5.95
N GLY A 85 13.12 14.65 -5.08
CA GLY A 85 13.50 14.22 -3.73
C GLY A 85 12.31 13.87 -2.86
N GLN A 86 11.19 14.59 -2.98
CA GLN A 86 9.96 14.24 -2.25
C GLN A 86 9.32 12.98 -2.79
N LEU A 87 9.28 12.80 -4.12
CA LEU A 87 8.80 11.56 -4.73
C LEU A 87 9.62 10.35 -4.30
N GLU A 88 10.94 10.49 -4.19
CA GLU A 88 11.83 9.43 -3.70
C GLU A 88 11.59 9.10 -2.22
N ILE A 89 11.43 10.12 -1.37
CA ILE A 89 11.10 9.93 0.05
C ILE A 89 9.77 9.18 0.20
N SER A 90 8.72 9.63 -0.47
CA SER A 90 7.41 9.00 -0.38
C SER A 90 7.41 7.59 -1.01
N ALA A 91 8.15 7.36 -2.10
CA ALA A 91 8.32 6.02 -2.66
C ALA A 91 9.07 5.08 -1.71
N SER A 92 10.07 5.59 -0.99
CA SER A 92 10.81 4.81 0.01
C SER A 92 9.91 4.43 1.18
N LYS A 93 9.13 5.37 1.72
CA LYS A 93 8.12 5.10 2.77
C LYS A 93 7.12 4.05 2.31
N LEU A 94 6.60 4.17 1.08
CA LEU A 94 5.66 3.22 0.50
C LEU A 94 6.27 1.81 0.40
N SER A 95 7.50 1.71 -0.10
CA SER A 95 8.22 0.44 -0.23
C SER A 95 8.42 -0.24 1.13
N GLU A 96 8.86 0.51 2.14
CA GLU A 96 9.08 0.00 3.50
C GLU A 96 7.77 -0.49 4.12
N ALA A 97 6.72 0.32 4.05
CA ALA A 97 5.40 -0.01 4.57
C ALA A 97 4.80 -1.27 3.93
N VAL A 98 4.89 -1.39 2.60
CA VAL A 98 4.42 -2.57 1.87
C VAL A 98 5.22 -3.82 2.26
N ASN A 99 6.54 -3.70 2.41
CA ASN A 99 7.37 -4.81 2.85
C ASN A 99 7.02 -5.27 4.27
N THR A 100 6.70 -4.35 5.17
CA THR A 100 6.24 -4.68 6.53
C THR A 100 4.94 -5.48 6.49
N VAL A 101 3.96 -5.06 5.68
CA VAL A 101 2.70 -5.80 5.47
C VAL A 101 2.97 -7.19 4.88
N LEU A 102 3.80 -7.29 3.84
CA LEU A 102 4.11 -8.57 3.20
C LEU A 102 4.89 -9.52 4.11
N ARG A 103 5.81 -9.02 4.94
CA ARG A 103 6.53 -9.84 5.93
C ARG A 103 5.59 -10.38 7.00
N TYR A 104 4.64 -9.57 7.46
CA TYR A 104 3.62 -10.05 8.38
C TYR A 104 2.80 -11.17 7.74
N LEU A 105 2.32 -10.97 6.52
CA LEU A 105 1.55 -11.98 5.80
C LEU A 105 2.37 -13.24 5.50
N GLY A 106 3.64 -13.10 5.10
CA GLY A 106 4.54 -14.24 4.89
C GLY A 106 4.74 -15.06 6.17
N ALA A 107 4.94 -14.40 7.31
CA ALA A 107 5.02 -15.06 8.62
C ALA A 107 3.70 -15.72 9.06
N LYS A 108 2.55 -15.29 8.52
CA LYS A 108 1.24 -15.89 8.76
C LYS A 108 0.86 -16.97 7.76
N LEU A 109 1.34 -16.91 6.52
CA LEU A 109 1.15 -17.95 5.51
C LEU A 109 1.94 -19.22 5.86
N ASP A 110 3.09 -19.06 6.51
CA ASP A 110 3.82 -20.15 7.16
C ASP A 110 3.00 -20.79 8.31
N LEU A 111 1.98 -20.06 8.80
CA LEU A 111 1.04 -20.43 9.85
C LEU A 111 -0.38 -20.71 9.28
N ALA A 112 -0.47 -21.62 8.30
CA ALA A 112 -1.69 -22.22 7.74
C ALA A 112 -2.72 -21.30 7.05
N ILE A 113 -3.07 -21.69 5.82
CA ILE A 113 -4.02 -21.06 4.88
C ILE A 113 -5.45 -20.95 5.45
N ASP A 114 -5.83 -21.82 6.40
CA ASP A 114 -7.18 -21.89 6.97
C ASP A 114 -7.50 -20.78 7.99
N THR A 115 -6.53 -19.90 8.22
CA THR A 115 -6.55 -18.93 9.29
C THR A 115 -6.62 -17.48 8.80
N LEU A 116 -6.38 -17.18 7.52
CA LEU A 116 -6.43 -15.78 7.01
C LEU A 116 -7.78 -15.07 7.27
N ILE A 117 -8.88 -15.82 7.29
CA ILE A 117 -10.22 -15.30 7.63
C ILE A 117 -10.38 -15.04 9.15
N LYS A 118 -9.68 -15.81 10.00
CA LYS A 118 -9.79 -15.74 11.47
C LYS A 118 -8.99 -14.59 12.10
N TRP A 119 -7.99 -14.03 11.42
CA TRP A 119 -7.03 -13.08 12.03
C TRP A 119 -7.42 -11.62 11.84
N GLY A 120 -8.63 -11.36 11.32
CA GLY A 120 -9.14 -10.00 11.17
C GLY A 120 -8.22 -9.12 10.33
N VAL A 121 -7.88 -9.56 9.11
CA VAL A 121 -7.03 -8.80 8.19
C VAL A 121 -7.53 -7.35 8.12
N PRO A 122 -6.74 -6.37 8.54
CA PRO A 122 -7.13 -4.97 8.49
C PRO A 122 -7.47 -4.57 7.05
N ALA A 123 -8.50 -3.75 6.89
CA ALA A 123 -8.89 -3.16 5.60
C ALA A 123 -7.69 -2.60 4.81
N GLY A 124 -6.75 -1.98 5.53
CA GLY A 124 -5.53 -1.42 4.95
C GLY A 124 -4.56 -2.47 4.39
N MET A 125 -4.43 -3.64 5.03
CA MET A 125 -3.61 -4.74 4.48
C MET A 125 -4.21 -5.29 3.20
N MET A 126 -5.53 -5.47 3.16
CA MET A 126 -6.19 -6.05 1.99
C MET A 126 -6.01 -5.18 0.74
N TRP A 127 -5.97 -3.87 0.92
CA TRP A 127 -5.65 -2.95 -0.17
C TRP A 127 -4.20 -3.11 -0.68
N VAL A 128 -3.22 -3.24 0.22
CA VAL A 128 -1.81 -3.46 -0.17
C VAL A 128 -1.67 -4.76 -0.95
N VAL A 129 -2.28 -5.84 -0.46
CA VAL A 129 -2.19 -7.18 -1.08
C VAL A 129 -2.85 -7.22 -2.45
N THR A 130 -4.08 -6.69 -2.57
CA THR A 130 -4.82 -6.71 -3.85
C THR A 130 -4.20 -5.80 -4.92
N ASN A 131 -3.34 -4.86 -4.53
CA ASN A 131 -2.73 -3.89 -5.44
C ASN A 131 -1.20 -3.99 -5.50
N GLN A 132 -0.60 -5.07 -5.00
CA GLN A 132 0.86 -5.25 -4.95
C GLN A 132 1.51 -4.98 -6.31
N ASP A 133 1.00 -5.56 -7.39
CA ASP A 133 1.55 -5.38 -8.74
C ASP A 133 1.51 -3.92 -9.20
N LYS A 134 0.40 -3.22 -8.92
CA LYS A 134 0.22 -1.81 -9.27
C LYS A 134 1.15 -0.91 -8.47
N ILE A 135 1.34 -1.21 -7.19
CA ILE A 135 2.27 -0.50 -6.30
C ILE A 135 3.70 -0.70 -6.78
N SER A 136 4.11 -1.94 -7.09
CA SER A 136 5.44 -2.25 -7.62
C SER A 136 5.71 -1.55 -8.95
N LEU A 137 4.73 -1.51 -9.85
CA LEU A 137 4.84 -0.78 -11.11
C LEU A 137 5.00 0.73 -10.89
N MET A 138 4.19 1.32 -10.01
CA MET A 138 4.28 2.74 -9.67
C MET A 138 5.65 3.08 -9.05
N LEU A 139 6.17 2.26 -8.15
CA LEU A 139 7.50 2.44 -7.56
C LEU A 139 8.61 2.39 -8.62
N SER A 140 8.51 1.47 -9.59
CA SER A 140 9.43 1.39 -10.72
C SER A 140 9.38 2.65 -11.60
N ASP A 141 8.18 3.14 -11.90
CA ASP A 141 7.97 4.34 -12.70
C ASP A 141 8.48 5.61 -11.97
N VAL A 142 8.26 5.73 -10.66
CA VAL A 142 8.83 6.80 -9.83
C VAL A 142 10.35 6.72 -9.82
N ARG A 143 10.93 5.53 -9.65
CA ARG A 143 12.39 5.33 -9.65
C ARG A 143 13.04 5.71 -10.98
N THR A 144 12.36 5.39 -12.08
CA THR A 144 12.77 5.78 -13.44
C THR A 144 12.72 7.30 -13.59
N LEU A 145 11.67 7.94 -13.06
CA LEU A 145 11.48 9.39 -13.10
C LEU A 145 12.52 10.18 -12.28
N VAL A 146 12.92 9.64 -11.11
CA VAL A 146 13.97 10.22 -10.28
C VAL A 146 15.36 10.06 -10.93
N GLY A 147 15.49 9.23 -11.97
CA GLY A 147 16.77 8.93 -12.61
C GLY A 147 17.70 8.08 -11.73
N ALA A 148 17.14 7.43 -10.71
CA ALA A 148 17.87 6.60 -9.77
C ALA A 148 18.18 5.23 -10.42
N ALA A 149 19.29 5.17 -11.15
CA ALA A 149 20.10 3.95 -11.13
C ALA A 149 20.66 3.85 -9.70
N LEU A 150 20.27 2.83 -8.95
CA LEU A 150 21.06 2.49 -7.75
C LEU A 150 22.07 1.42 -8.16
N PRO A 151 23.23 1.37 -7.48
CA PRO A 151 24.29 0.39 -7.70
C PRO A 151 23.81 -1.07 -7.75
#